data_AF-A0A939FEI1-F1
#
_entry.id   AF-A0A939FEI1-F1
#
_cell.length_a   1.000
_cell.length_b   1.000
_cell.length_c   1.000
_cell.angle_alpha   90.00
_cell.angle_beta   90.00
_cell.angle_gamma   90.00
#
_symmetry.space_group_name_H-M   'P 1'
#
loop_
_entity.id
_entity.type
_entity.pdbx_description
1 polymer ?
#
loop_
_entity_poly.entity_id
_entity_poly.type
_entity_poly.pdbx_seq_one_letter_code
_entity_poly.pdbx_strand_id
1 'polypeptide(L)'
;EVILDGARVWPPEDGRFPASVIRSPAPAADAVRVSFGSCRWAAPAHGEPDPVGPDALDTLAAALAADPAAVRPDVLLLLGDQVYADETSQA
;
A
#
# COMPACT_ATOMS: atom_id res chain seq x y z
N GLU A 1 3.74 -5.15 -16.57
CA GLU A 1 3.40 -6.56 -16.27
C GLU A 1 4.68 -7.33 -15.98
N VAL A 2 4.57 -8.49 -15.35
CA VAL A 2 5.71 -9.40 -15.11
C VAL A 2 5.45 -10.70 -15.85
N ILE A 3 6.43 -11.14 -16.64
CA ILE A 3 6.36 -12.37 -17.44
C ILE A 3 7.51 -13.29 -16.99
N LEU A 4 7.18 -14.52 -16.61
CA LEU A 4 8.14 -15.58 -16.28
C LEU A 4 7.84 -16.77 -17.19
N ASP A 5 8.87 -17.31 -17.85
CA ASP A 5 8.75 -18.47 -18.75
C ASP A 5 7.66 -18.33 -19.83
N GLY A 6 7.41 -17.10 -20.30
CA GLY A 6 6.37 -16.79 -21.28
C GLY A 6 4.95 -16.67 -20.71
N ALA A 7 4.76 -16.94 -19.41
CA ALA A 7 3.50 -16.72 -18.72
C ALA A 7 3.49 -15.38 -17.98
N ARG A 8 2.42 -14.60 -18.14
CA ARG A 8 2.20 -13.39 -17.33
C ARG A 8 1.85 -13.81 -15.90
N VAL A 9 2.68 -13.45 -14.94
CA VAL A 9 2.49 -13.77 -13.51
C VAL A 9 2.00 -12.59 -12.68
N TRP A 10 2.05 -11.37 -13.23
CA TRP A 10 1.51 -10.17 -12.60
C TRP A 10 1.02 -9.14 -13.62
N PRO A 11 -0.15 -8.49 -13.39
CA PRO A 11 -1.09 -8.78 -12.30
C PRO A 11 -1.82 -10.12 -12.51
N PRO A 12 -2.38 -10.73 -11.44
CA PRO A 12 -3.26 -11.89 -11.56
C PRO A 12 -4.44 -11.60 -12.49
N GLU A 13 -4.94 -12.61 -13.20
CA GLU A 13 -6.02 -12.44 -14.17
C GLU A 13 -7.35 -11.98 -13.53
N ASP A 14 -7.58 -12.40 -12.28
CA ASP A 14 -8.73 -12.06 -11.45
C ASP A 14 -8.44 -10.93 -10.44
N GLY A 15 -7.41 -10.13 -10.71
CA GLY A 15 -7.03 -9.02 -9.85
C GLY A 15 -8.14 -7.97 -9.69
N ARG A 16 -8.56 -7.71 -8.44
CA ARG A 16 -9.54 -6.67 -8.10
C ARG A 16 -9.01 -5.23 -8.12
N PHE A 17 -7.71 -5.06 -8.34
CA PHE A 17 -7.03 -3.76 -8.24
C PHE A 17 -6.81 -3.15 -9.63
N PRO A 18 -6.75 -1.81 -9.72
CA PRO A 18 -6.37 -1.15 -10.96
C PRO A 18 -4.93 -1.52 -11.35
N ALA A 19 -4.57 -1.25 -12.61
CA ALA A 19 -3.21 -1.47 -13.10
C ALA A 19 -2.16 -0.77 -12.21
N SER A 20 -1.06 -1.46 -11.92
CA SER A 20 0.06 -0.88 -11.17
C SER A 20 0.68 0.29 -11.93
N VAL A 21 0.96 1.40 -11.24
CA VAL A 21 1.54 2.60 -11.82
C VAL A 21 2.82 2.95 -11.06
N ILE A 22 3.90 3.21 -11.79
CA ILE A 22 5.10 3.89 -11.26
C ILE A 22 5.04 5.32 -11.78
N ARG A 23 4.86 6.30 -10.89
CA ARG A 23 4.80 7.72 -11.25
C ARG A 23 6.17 8.35 -10.99
N SER A 24 6.76 8.97 -12.03
CA SER A 24 7.92 9.83 -11.85
C SER A 24 7.47 11.26 -11.53
N PRO A 25 8.23 12.03 -10.72
CA PRO A 25 7.97 13.44 -10.50
C PRO A 25 7.90 14.24 -11.80
N ALA A 26 7.00 15.23 -11.88
CA ALA A 26 6.98 16.15 -13.01
C ALA A 26 8.22 17.08 -12.96
N PRO A 27 8.86 17.40 -14.10
CA PRO A 27 10.10 18.21 -14.13
C PRO A 27 10.00 19.61 -13.50
N ALA A 28 8.78 20.12 -13.29
CA ALA A 28 8.51 21.44 -12.72
C ALA A 28 7.40 21.39 -11.65
N ALA A 29 7.35 20.32 -10.86
CA ALA A 29 6.40 20.25 -9.75
C ALA A 29 6.78 21.29 -8.67
N ASP A 30 5.88 22.23 -8.39
CA ASP A 30 6.09 23.30 -7.40
C ASP A 30 6.04 22.79 -5.94
N ALA A 31 5.52 21.58 -5.73
CA ALA A 31 5.39 20.97 -4.40
C ALA A 31 5.51 19.45 -4.49
N VAL A 32 5.99 18.85 -3.39
CA VAL A 32 6.07 17.39 -3.20
C VAL A 32 5.07 17.00 -2.11
N ARG A 33 4.21 16.03 -2.39
CA ARG A 33 3.32 15.43 -1.40
C ARG A 33 3.96 14.19 -0.80
N VAL A 34 4.24 14.25 0.49
CA VAL A 34 4.81 13.13 1.25
C VAL A 34 3.77 12.57 2.21
N SER A 35 3.54 11.26 2.15
CA SER A 35 2.89 10.51 3.22
C SER A 35 3.97 9.76 4.00
N PHE A 36 3.95 9.84 5.32
CA PHE A 36 4.95 9.17 6.17
C PHE A 36 4.29 8.51 7.37
N GLY A 37 4.90 7.45 7.87
CA GLY A 37 4.43 6.73 9.05
C GLY A 37 5.42 5.67 9.52
N SER A 38 5.19 5.16 10.73
CA SER A 38 5.94 4.07 11.39
C SER A 38 4.98 3.22 12.20
N CYS A 39 5.50 2.14 12.79
CA CYS A 39 4.85 1.38 13.86
C CYS A 39 3.44 0.90 13.49
N ARG A 40 3.32 0.27 12.32
CA ARG A 40 2.04 -0.25 11.86
C ARG A 40 1.80 -1.65 12.39
N TRP A 41 0.55 -1.91 12.76
CA TRP A 41 0.10 -3.27 13.02
C TRP A 41 -0.40 -3.86 11.69
N ALA A 42 0.49 -4.53 10.97
CA ALA A 42 0.26 -4.89 9.57
C ALA A 42 -0.80 -5.98 9.36
N ALA A 43 -1.15 -6.75 10.40
CA ALA A 43 -2.15 -7.81 10.31
C ALA A 43 -3.53 -7.27 10.72
N PRO A 44 -4.54 -7.31 9.84
CA PRO A 44 -5.89 -6.88 10.20
C PRO A 44 -6.50 -7.80 11.26
N ALA A 45 -7.35 -7.24 12.12
CA ALA A 45 -8.07 -8.04 13.11
C ALA A 45 -9.04 -9.02 12.42
N HIS A 46 -8.82 -10.33 12.59
CA HIS A 46 -9.65 -11.38 11.99
C HIS A 46 -10.90 -11.66 12.83
N GLY A 47 -11.88 -10.76 12.79
CA GLY A 47 -13.15 -10.93 13.50
C GLY A 47 -13.10 -10.61 15.00
N GLU A 48 -11.94 -10.23 15.50
CA GLU A 48 -11.74 -9.70 16.85
C GLU A 48 -11.76 -8.16 16.86
N PRO A 49 -12.06 -7.52 18.00
CA PRO A 49 -11.92 -6.08 18.13
C PRO A 49 -10.47 -5.65 17.87
N ASP A 50 -10.27 -4.74 16.92
CA ASP A 50 -8.97 -4.12 16.68
C ASP A 50 -8.68 -3.09 17.78
N PRO A 51 -7.70 -3.32 18.68
CA PRO A 51 -7.42 -2.40 19.77
C PRO A 51 -6.75 -1.10 19.30
N VAL A 52 -6.14 -1.09 18.09
CA VAL A 52 -5.43 0.05 17.52
C VAL A 52 -6.33 0.84 16.57
N GLY A 53 -7.31 0.16 15.96
CA GLY A 53 -8.23 0.74 14.98
C GLY A 53 -7.65 0.70 13.56
N PRO A 54 -8.31 1.36 12.59
CA PRO A 54 -7.99 1.18 11.18
C PRO A 54 -6.54 1.60 10.84
N ASP A 55 -5.81 0.71 10.19
CA ASP A 55 -4.47 0.99 9.68
C ASP A 55 -4.54 2.11 8.61
N ALA A 56 -3.72 3.14 8.81
CA ALA A 56 -3.72 4.33 7.96
C ALA A 56 -3.16 4.05 6.54
N LEU A 57 -2.20 3.14 6.41
CA LEU A 57 -1.61 2.76 5.12
C LEU A 57 -2.60 1.90 4.32
N ASP A 58 -3.30 0.97 4.96
CA ASP A 58 -4.37 0.19 4.34
C ASP A 58 -5.54 1.07 3.93
N THR A 59 -5.90 2.05 4.76
CA THR A 59 -6.93 3.03 4.43
C THR A 59 -6.54 3.87 3.21
N LEU A 60 -5.29 4.35 3.16
CA LEU A 60 -4.76 5.05 1.98
C LEU A 60 -4.76 4.16 0.74
N ALA A 61 -4.32 2.90 0.87
CA ALA A 61 -4.30 1.95 -0.24
C ALA A 61 -5.71 1.66 -0.77
N ALA A 62 -6.68 1.46 0.12
CA ALA A 62 -8.08 1.25 -0.24
C ALA A 62 -8.67 2.46 -0.97
N ALA A 63 -8.39 3.68 -0.49
CA ALA A 63 -8.84 4.91 -1.14
C ALA A 63 -8.25 5.05 -2.57
N LEU A 64 -6.96 4.79 -2.74
CA LEU A 64 -6.27 4.86 -4.03
C LEU A 64 -6.68 3.73 -5.00
N ALA A 65 -7.13 2.59 -4.48
CA ALA A 65 -7.65 1.49 -5.28
C ALA A 65 -9.09 1.77 -5.76
N ALA A 66 -9.91 2.41 -4.91
CA ALA A 66 -11.30 2.74 -5.23
C ALA A 66 -11.42 3.88 -6.26
N ASP A 67 -10.47 4.82 -6.28
CA ASP A 67 -10.43 5.92 -7.24
C ASP A 67 -9.03 6.03 -7.89
N PRO A 68 -8.84 5.50 -9.11
CA PRO A 68 -7.58 5.62 -9.84
C PRO A 68 -7.15 7.06 -10.13
N ALA A 69 -8.08 8.03 -10.13
CA ALA A 69 -7.81 9.45 -10.32
C ALA A 69 -7.48 10.18 -9.01
N ALA A 70 -7.62 9.53 -7.85
CA ALA A 70 -7.28 10.11 -6.56
C ALA A 70 -5.82 10.58 -6.52
N VAL A 71 -5.60 11.70 -5.82
CA VAL A 71 -4.26 12.27 -5.70
C VAL A 71 -3.40 11.33 -4.84
N ARG A 72 -2.34 10.80 -5.44
CA ARG A 72 -1.36 9.94 -4.78
C ARG A 72 -0.30 10.78 -4.08
N PRO A 73 0.31 10.28 -2.99
CA PRO A 73 1.58 10.84 -2.53
C PRO A 73 2.65 10.64 -3.62
N ASP A 74 3.52 11.64 -3.78
CA ASP A 74 4.72 11.52 -4.61
C ASP A 74 5.75 10.61 -3.94
N VAL A 75 5.78 10.64 -2.60
CA VAL A 75 6.67 9.81 -1.77
C VAL A 75 5.87 9.19 -0.62
N LEU A 76 5.98 7.87 -0.47
CA LEU A 76 5.58 7.14 0.74
C LEU A 76 6.84 6.81 1.54
N LEU A 77 7.00 7.40 2.73
CA LEU A 77 8.14 7.20 3.61
C LEU A 77 7.78 6.33 4.81
N LEU A 78 8.36 5.14 4.88
CA LEU A 78 8.16 4.18 5.97
C LEU A 78 9.35 4.27 6.94
N LEU A 79 9.11 4.81 8.14
CA LEU A 79 10.15 5.18 9.11
C LEU A 79 10.56 4.04 10.05
N GLY A 80 10.35 2.78 9.64
CA GLY A 80 10.62 1.60 10.46
C GLY A 80 9.36 0.98 11.05
N ASP A 81 9.55 -0.15 11.75
CA ASP A 81 8.51 -0.91 12.46
C ASP A 81 7.29 -1.22 11.58
N GLN A 82 7.58 -1.73 10.38
CA GLN A 82 6.54 -2.13 9.43
C GLN A 82 6.01 -3.55 9.70
N VAL A 83 6.78 -4.33 10.45
CA VAL A 83 6.49 -5.68 10.91
C VAL A 83 7.13 -5.88 12.28
N TYR A 84 6.48 -6.67 13.13
CA TYR A 84 6.97 -7.06 14.44
C TYR A 84 7.22 -8.59 14.44
N ALA A 85 8.37 -9.00 14.95
CA ALA A 85 8.78 -10.42 14.98
C ALA A 85 8.59 -11.05 16.36
N ASP A 86 8.55 -10.21 17.39
CA ASP A 86 8.25 -10.53 18.78
C ASP A 86 6.75 -10.61 19.05
N GLU A 87 5.94 -9.89 18.27
CA GLU A 87 4.48 -9.92 18.33
C GLU A 87 3.90 -10.30 16.97
N THR A 88 3.64 -11.60 16.78
CA THR A 88 3.16 -12.15 15.50
C THR A 88 1.64 -12.31 15.47
N SER A 89 1.06 -12.11 14.28
CA SER A 89 -0.35 -12.44 14.04
C SER A 89 -0.57 -13.93 13.94
N GLN A 90 -1.82 -14.38 14.12
CA GLN A 90 -2.18 -15.76 13.80
C GLN A 90 -1.93 -16.06 12.32
N ALA A 91 -1.61 -17.33 12.04
CA ALA A 91 -1.33 -17.83 10.70
C ALA A 91 -2.61 -18.20 9.93
#